data_AF-A0A4Y3KYC2-F1
#
_entry.id   AF-A0A4Y3KYC2-F1
#
_cell.length_a   1.000
_cell.length_b   1.000
_cell.length_c   1.000
_cell.angle_alpha   90.00
_cell.angle_beta   90.00
_cell.angle_gamma   90.00
#
_symmetry.space_group_name_H-M   'P 1'
#
loop_
_entity.id
_entity.type
_entity.pdbx_description
1 polymer ?
#
loop_
_entity_poly.entity_id
_entity_poly.type
_entity_poly.pdbx_seq_one_letter_code
_entity_poly.pdbx_strand_id
1 'polypeptide(L)'
;MTVLRSLVLFAVAALAEIGGAWLVWQGVREHRGALWVGAGVLALGAYGFVATLQPDASFGRLLAAYGGIFVAGSLAWGMVVDGFEPDRWDALGAGTCLLGVAVIMYAPRG
;
A
#
# COMPACT_ATOMS: atom_id res chain seq x y z
N MET A 1 21.32 -4.92 -7.26
CA MET A 1 20.18 -5.15 -6.33
C MET A 1 19.29 -6.22 -6.93
N THR A 2 18.97 -7.28 -6.20
CA THR A 2 18.13 -8.36 -6.74
C THR A 2 16.67 -7.91 -6.76
N VAL A 3 15.94 -8.18 -7.86
CA VAL A 3 14.50 -7.91 -8.00
C VAL A 3 13.71 -8.41 -6.79
N LEU A 4 14.11 -9.56 -6.25
CA LEU A 4 13.57 -10.16 -5.03
C LEU A 4 13.61 -9.20 -3.82
N ARG A 5 14.71 -8.47 -3.63
CA ARG A 5 14.83 -7.52 -2.50
C ARG A 5 13.80 -6.40 -2.60
N SER A 6 13.61 -5.83 -3.79
CA SER A 6 12.62 -4.77 -4.01
C SER A 6 11.20 -5.26 -3.79
N LEU A 7 10.87 -6.46 -4.29
CA LEU A 7 9.56 -7.09 -4.06
C LEU A 7 9.27 -7.30 -2.58
N VAL A 8 10.25 -7.82 -1.82
CA VAL A 8 10.11 -7.99 -0.38
C VAL A 8 9.90 -6.65 0.33
N LEU A 9 10.69 -5.63 -0.01
CA LEU A 9 10.54 -4.30 0.58
C LEU A 9 9.17 -3.68 0.25
N PHE A 10 8.65 -3.89 -0.97
CA PHE A 10 7.31 -3.44 -1.34
C PHE A 10 6.22 -4.16 -0.57
N ALA A 11 6.35 -5.48 -0.38
CA ALA A 11 5.40 -6.25 0.42
C ALA A 11 5.42 -5.79 1.89
N VAL A 12 6.60 -5.59 2.48
CA VAL A 12 6.73 -5.09 3.85
C VAL A 12 6.15 -3.68 4.00
N ALA A 13 6.42 -2.79 3.03
CA ALA A 13 5.85 -1.45 3.00
C ALA A 13 4.31 -1.50 2.97
N ALA A 14 3.75 -2.31 2.05
CA ALA A 14 2.30 -2.46 1.91
C ALA A 14 1.63 -2.99 3.17
N LEU A 15 2.24 -4.01 3.80
CA LEU A 15 1.74 -4.56 5.07
C LEU A 15 1.76 -3.51 6.19
N ALA A 16 2.85 -2.76 6.31
CA ALA A 16 2.99 -1.73 7.35
C ALA A 16 2.03 -0.55 7.12
N GLU A 17 1.85 -0.13 5.87
CA GLU A 17 0.96 0.99 5.54
C GLU A 17 -0.51 0.62 5.65
N ILE A 18 -0.95 -0.43 4.94
CA ILE A 18 -2.36 -0.86 4.92
C ILE A 18 -2.77 -1.38 6.30
N GLY A 19 -1.93 -2.23 6.91
CA GLY A 19 -2.16 -2.74 8.25
C GLY A 19 -2.13 -1.62 9.30
N GLY A 20 -1.22 -0.65 9.17
CA GLY A 20 -1.16 0.51 10.04
C GLY A 20 -2.43 1.37 9.97
N ALA A 21 -2.91 1.67 8.76
CA ALA A 21 -4.16 2.38 8.54
C ALA A 21 -5.37 1.60 9.10
N TRP A 22 -5.40 0.29 8.88
CA TRP A 22 -6.43 -0.59 9.42
C TRP A 22 -6.43 -0.59 10.96
N LEU A 23 -5.26 -0.69 11.62
CA LEU A 23 -5.16 -0.62 13.08
C LEU A 23 -5.69 0.70 13.65
N VAL A 24 -5.40 1.83 12.98
CA VAL A 24 -5.98 3.13 13.36
C VAL A 24 -7.49 3.12 13.18
N TRP A 25 -8.01 2.57 12.07
CA TRP A 25 -9.45 2.41 11.84
C TRP A 25 -10.10 1.61 12.96
N GLN A 26 -9.54 0.45 13.31
CA GLN A 26 -10.03 -0.40 14.40
C GLN A 26 -10.04 0.35 15.75
N GLY A 27 -9.01 1.13 16.04
CA GLY A 27 -8.94 1.90 17.27
C GLY A 27 -9.98 3.03 17.36
N VAL A 28 -10.18 3.77 16.26
CA VAL A 28 -11.03 4.96 16.22
C VAL A 28 -12.49 4.64 15.89
N ARG A 29 -12.72 3.93 14.78
CA ARG A 29 -14.07 3.65 14.24
C ARG A 29 -14.72 2.43 14.88
N GLU A 30 -13.95 1.37 15.12
CA GLU A 30 -14.45 0.17 15.82
C GLU A 30 -14.31 0.26 17.35
N HIS A 31 -13.93 1.44 17.86
CA HIS A 31 -13.81 1.74 19.29
C HIS A 31 -12.93 0.76 20.09
N ARG A 32 -11.95 0.11 19.46
CA ARG A 32 -11.04 -0.84 20.12
C ARG A 32 -9.99 -0.15 21.01
N GLY A 33 -9.89 1.18 20.95
CA GLY A 33 -9.16 2.00 21.91
C GLY A 33 -7.73 2.40 21.49
N ALA A 34 -7.07 3.17 22.36
CA ALA A 34 -5.84 3.89 22.05
C ALA A 34 -4.63 3.00 21.72
N LEU A 35 -4.60 1.75 22.21
CA LEU A 35 -3.52 0.81 21.90
C LEU A 35 -3.47 0.44 20.42
N TRP A 36 -4.64 0.23 19.80
CA TRP A 36 -4.76 -0.05 18.37
C TRP A 36 -4.31 1.14 17.53
N VAL A 37 -4.71 2.35 17.94
CA VAL A 37 -4.26 3.59 17.30
C VAL A 37 -2.74 3.75 17.42
N GLY A 38 -2.18 3.54 18.61
CA GLY A 38 -0.73 3.65 18.83
C GLY A 38 0.06 2.65 17.98
N ALA A 39 -0.37 1.40 17.92
CA ALA A 39 0.25 0.39 17.05
C ALA A 39 0.15 0.76 15.57
N GLY A 40 -1.01 1.27 15.14
CA GLY A 40 -1.21 1.71 13.76
C GLY A 40 -0.33 2.90 13.37
N VAL A 41 -0.20 3.90 14.24
CA VAL A 41 0.69 5.06 14.02
C VAL A 41 2.15 4.62 13.94
N LEU A 42 2.59 3.70 14.80
CA LEU A 42 3.95 3.16 14.75
C LEU A 42 4.21 2.38 13.46
N ALA A 43 3.25 1.58 12.99
CA ALA A 43 3.35 0.86 11.73
C ALA A 43 3.42 1.82 10.52
N LEU A 44 2.58 2.86 10.50
CA LEU A 44 2.62 3.91 9.48
C LEU A 44 3.95 4.68 9.49
N GLY A 45 4.49 4.98 10.67
CA GLY A 45 5.82 5.55 10.81
C GLY A 45 6.91 4.63 10.25
N ALA A 46 6.87 3.35 10.59
CA ALA A 46 7.81 2.34 10.10
C ALA A 46 7.76 2.18 8.57
N TYR A 47 6.57 2.20 7.98
CA TYR A 47 6.37 2.20 6.53
C TYR A 47 7.20 3.31 5.85
N GLY A 48 7.15 4.53 6.38
CA GLY A 48 7.91 5.65 5.83
C GLY A 48 9.41 5.35 5.72
N PHE A 49 10.00 4.72 6.74
CA PHE A 49 11.40 4.29 6.70
C PHE A 49 11.64 3.14 5.71
N VAL A 50 10.76 2.14 5.66
CA VAL A 50 10.88 1.02 4.71
C VAL A 50 10.84 1.52 3.26
N ALA A 51 9.99 2.50 2.96
CA ALA A 51 9.91 3.11 1.63
C ALA A 51 11.24 3.75 1.19
N THR A 52 12.02 4.32 2.12
CA THR A 52 13.35 4.89 1.80
C THR A 52 14.40 3.85 1.44
N LEU A 53 14.18 2.58 1.78
CA LEU A 53 15.12 1.49 1.48
C LEU A 53 14.99 0.98 0.04
N GLN A 54 14.00 1.47 -0.72
CA GLN A 54 13.84 1.11 -2.12
C GLN A 54 14.96 1.71 -2.98
N PRO A 55 15.49 0.95 -3.96
CA PRO A 55 16.66 1.36 -4.73
C PRO A 55 16.36 2.36 -5.86
N ASP A 56 15.10 2.70 -6.13
CA ASP A 56 14.74 3.57 -7.25
C ASP A 56 14.99 5.06 -6.90
N ALA A 57 15.71 5.76 -7.76
CA ALA A 57 16.19 7.13 -7.50
C ALA A 57 15.09 8.20 -7.66
N SER A 58 13.96 7.87 -8.27
CA SER A 58 12.86 8.81 -8.45
C SER A 58 11.77 8.59 -7.41
N PHE A 59 11.87 9.36 -6.32
CA PHE A 59 10.86 9.41 -5.25
C PHE A 59 9.42 9.47 -5.79
N GLY A 60 9.15 10.38 -6.73
CA GLY A 60 7.81 10.55 -7.30
C GLY A 60 7.32 9.34 -8.11
N ARG A 61 8.20 8.66 -8.86
CA ARG A 61 7.82 7.45 -9.62
C ARG A 61 7.64 6.24 -8.71
N LEU A 62 8.47 6.12 -7.68
CA LEU A 62 8.34 5.08 -6.67
C LEU A 62 6.99 5.19 -5.95
N LEU A 63 6.64 6.39 -5.45
CA LEU A 63 5.36 6.64 -4.79
C LEU A 63 4.17 6.45 -5.72
N ALA A 64 4.28 6.90 -6.97
CA ALA A 64 3.22 6.68 -7.95
C ALA A 64 2.99 5.19 -8.23
N ALA A 65 4.07 4.42 -8.42
CA ALA A 65 3.97 2.97 -8.63
C ALA A 65 3.38 2.26 -7.42
N TYR A 66 3.81 2.69 -6.24
CA TYR A 66 3.33 2.18 -4.98
C TYR A 66 1.84 2.52 -4.74
N GLY A 67 1.36 3.68 -5.18
CA GLY A 67 -0.06 4.05 -5.08
C GLY A 67 -1.01 3.08 -5.78
N GLY A 68 -0.64 2.52 -6.93
CA GLY A 68 -1.46 1.49 -7.58
C GLY A 68 -1.43 0.15 -6.83
N ILE A 69 -0.28 -0.23 -6.27
CA ILE A 69 -0.14 -1.41 -5.40
C ILE A 69 -0.98 -1.22 -4.13
N PHE A 70 -1.00 -0.02 -3.56
CA PHE A 70 -1.79 0.32 -2.38
C PHE A 70 -3.29 0.15 -2.64
N VAL A 71 -3.80 0.61 -3.79
CA VAL A 71 -5.22 0.43 -4.14
C VAL A 71 -5.57 -1.05 -4.23
N ALA A 72 -4.83 -1.82 -5.03
CA ALA A 72 -5.10 -3.26 -5.18
C ALA A 72 -4.90 -4.03 -3.86
N GLY A 73 -3.85 -3.68 -3.11
CA GLY A 73 -3.53 -4.27 -1.82
C GLY A 73 -4.57 -3.96 -0.74
N SER A 74 -5.14 -2.76 -0.73
CA SER A 74 -6.19 -2.38 0.24
C SER A 74 -7.47 -3.18 0.02
N LEU A 75 -7.86 -3.39 -1.25
CA LEU A 75 -8.99 -4.26 -1.58
C LEU A 75 -8.71 -5.71 -1.17
N ALA A 76 -7.52 -6.23 -1.52
CA ALA A 76 -7.13 -7.59 -1.12
C ALA A 76 -7.05 -7.76 0.40
N TRP A 77 -6.59 -6.75 1.13
CA TRP A 77 -6.58 -6.73 2.59
C TRP A 77 -8.00 -6.80 3.13
N GLY A 78 -8.91 -5.94 2.63
CA GLY A 78 -10.32 -5.98 2.99
C GLY A 78 -10.94 -7.35 2.76
N MET A 79 -10.61 -8.01 1.65
CA MET A 79 -11.10 -9.37 1.35
C MET A 79 -10.66 -10.39 2.40
N VAL A 80 -9.39 -10.35 2.79
CA VAL A 80 -8.79 -11.36 3.66
C VAL A 80 -9.09 -11.10 5.14
N VAL A 81 -9.06 -9.83 5.56
CA VAL A 81 -9.13 -9.44 6.98
C VAL A 81 -10.55 -9.05 7.39
N ASP A 82 -11.28 -8.34 6.53
CA ASP A 82 -12.59 -7.79 6.83
C ASP A 82 -13.75 -8.54 6.13
N GLY A 83 -13.44 -9.57 5.32
CA GLY A 83 -14.43 -10.33 4.55
C GLY A 83 -15.13 -9.52 3.46
N PHE A 84 -14.50 -8.42 3.02
CA PHE A 84 -15.02 -7.55 1.97
C PHE A 84 -15.10 -8.29 0.63
N GLU A 85 -16.24 -8.19 -0.05
CA GLU A 85 -16.43 -8.79 -1.37
C GLU A 85 -16.35 -7.69 -2.44
N PRO A 86 -15.23 -7.57 -3.18
CA PRO A 86 -15.05 -6.50 -4.16
C PRO A 86 -16.05 -6.65 -5.29
N ASP A 87 -16.66 -5.52 -5.66
CA ASP A 87 -17.58 -5.48 -6.77
C ASP A 87 -16.87 -5.24 -8.11
N ARG A 88 -17.66 -5.17 -9.19
CA ARG A 88 -17.14 -4.95 -10.54
C ARG A 88 -16.51 -3.56 -10.70
N TRP A 89 -16.95 -2.57 -9.92
CA TRP A 89 -16.44 -1.22 -9.93
C TRP A 89 -15.12 -1.10 -9.17
N ASP A 90 -14.98 -1.83 -8.06
CA ASP A 90 -13.71 -1.95 -7.33
C ASP A 90 -12.63 -2.56 -8.22
N ALA A 91 -12.96 -3.65 -8.92
CA ALA A 91 -12.05 -4.29 -9.87
C ALA A 91 -11.66 -3.36 -11.03
N LEU A 92 -12.64 -2.63 -11.58
CA LEU A 92 -12.39 -1.65 -12.64
C LEU A 92 -11.50 -0.50 -12.15
N GLY A 93 -11.78 0.03 -10.97
CA GLY A 93 -11.02 1.10 -10.33
C GLY A 93 -9.57 0.68 -10.08
N ALA A 94 -9.37 -0.49 -9.45
CA ALA A 94 -8.04 -1.07 -9.23
C ALA A 94 -7.29 -1.28 -10.56
N GLY A 95 -7.95 -1.82 -11.58
CA GLY A 95 -7.37 -1.97 -12.92
C GLY A 95 -6.93 -0.63 -13.51
N THR A 96 -7.74 0.42 -13.35
CA THR A 96 -7.44 1.77 -13.84
C THR A 96 -6.23 2.38 -13.11
N CYS A 97 -6.13 2.20 -11.79
CA CYS A 97 -4.97 2.63 -11.02
C CYS A 97 -3.69 1.89 -11.45
N LEU A 98 -3.75 0.58 -11.68
CA LEU A 98 -2.62 -0.22 -12.16
C LEU A 98 -2.19 0.19 -13.58
N LEU A 99 -3.14 0.52 -14.46
CA LEU A 99 -2.83 1.08 -15.78
C LEU A 99 -2.11 2.43 -15.65
N GLY A 100 -2.56 3.31 -14.75
CA GLY A 100 -1.87 4.56 -14.44
C GLY A 100 -0.43 4.34 -13.99
N VAL A 101 -0.20 3.36 -13.11
CA VAL A 101 1.15 2.93 -12.69
C VAL A 101 1.98 2.47 -13.89
N ALA A 102 1.41 1.64 -14.76
CA ALA A 102 2.11 1.14 -15.93
C ALA A 102 2.55 2.29 -16.86
N VAL A 103 1.67 3.27 -17.10
CA VAL A 103 2.01 4.48 -17.87
C VAL A 103 3.13 5.25 -17.19
N ILE A 104 3.02 5.52 -15.89
CA ILE A 104 4.03 6.32 -15.16
C ILE A 104 5.38 5.60 -15.12
N MET A 105 5.42 4.28 -14.98
CA MET A 105 6.67 3.53 -14.93
C MET A 105 7.30 3.39 -16.31
N TYR A 106 6.53 2.93 -17.30
CA TYR A 106 7.05 2.39 -18.55
C TYR A 106 6.89 3.29 -19.78
N ALA A 107 6.26 4.47 -19.66
CA ALA A 107 6.20 5.40 -20.78
C ALA A 107 7.61 5.76 -21.31
N PRO A 108 7.84 5.74 -22.64
CA PRO A 108 9.09 6.16 -23.24
C PRO A 108 9.43 7.58 -22.82
N ARG A 109 10.67 7.78 -22.39
CA ARG A 109 11.22 9.10 -22.09
C ARG A 109 12.27 9.36 -23.17
N GLY A 110 11.99 10.34 -24.01
CA GLY A 110 12.95 10.84 -24.99
C GLY A 110 14.19 11.43 -24.33
#